data_AF-A0A653BRH3-F1
#
_entry.id   AF-A0A653BRH3-F1
#
_cell.length_a   1.000
_cell.length_b   1.000
_cell.length_c   1.000
_cell.angle_alpha   90.00
_cell.angle_beta   90.00
_cell.angle_gamma   90.00
#
_symmetry.space_group_name_H-M   'P 1'
#
loop_
_entity.id
_entity.type
_entity.pdbx_description
1 polymer ?
#
loop_
_entity_poly.entity_id
_entity_poly.type
_entity_poly.pdbx_seq_one_letter_code
_entity_poly.pdbx_strand_id
1 'polypeptide(L)'
;MHTLMAREHNRLARGLAEVNPHWDDETLFQEARRINIGIVQHITYNEFLPILLGKDVMEKFGLLLQKDGYWNGYDSSVNPGVIDAFAAAAYRFGHSLLPTAVERWSKAHKFIASKRLSDLIRRPHDLYRAGILDEYVMGLMNQVAQAMDDSITQEVTNHLFKKPGARFGMDLVSFNMQRGREFGLPGYMEFRKFCGLPWTDNFDGLFGAMPNETVRKYSSIFEHPGDVDLWSGGVSERPLPGSMLGPTFACIIATQFSYSRRGDRFWYELPNQPSSFTPPQLQEIRKARLARIICDNTDLIDTIQLYPMVLPDHEINPRVPCRSGVIPSIDLTKWAERPHEQFRFQHGYCFVYRNYNAIDFRHIVIFYVKLLRLLIVLFNARAVIQSFKIKDIFLRLFIKRARHSYRSIHYLRNHPDSHQYHSYTYLYKKAIQCKPQVIEEVGTNIFQTNSLLSFIEVQPQIFPVDFKYALSTVCDNILKRMDC
;
A
#
# COMPACT_ATOMS: atom_id res chain seq x y z
N MET A 1 13.43 -9.55 11.81
CA MET A 1 12.43 -8.66 11.19
C MET A 1 11.51 -9.37 10.21
N HIS A 2 11.98 -9.91 9.07
CA HIS A 2 11.10 -10.62 8.12
C HIS A 2 10.22 -11.70 8.76
N THR A 3 10.80 -12.55 9.62
CA THR A 3 10.04 -13.56 10.38
C THR A 3 8.97 -12.95 11.27
N LEU A 4 9.25 -11.82 11.94
CA LEU A 4 8.27 -11.15 12.80
C LEU A 4 7.09 -10.63 11.98
N MET A 5 7.35 -9.99 10.83
CA MET A 5 6.28 -9.44 9.98
C MET A 5 5.43 -10.53 9.31
N ALA A 6 6.04 -11.68 8.99
CA ALA A 6 5.31 -12.85 8.49
C ALA A 6 4.44 -13.50 9.57
N ARG A 7 4.97 -13.62 10.80
CA ARG A 7 4.19 -14.07 11.97
C ARG A 7 3.03 -13.12 12.25
N GLU A 8 3.26 -11.81 12.14
CA GLU A 8 2.23 -10.80 12.39
C GLU A 8 1.10 -10.90 11.37
N HIS A 9 1.43 -11.06 10.08
CA HIS A 9 0.43 -11.31 9.04
C HIS A 9 -0.44 -12.53 9.39
N ASN A 10 0.18 -13.66 9.76
CA ASN A 10 -0.56 -14.87 10.13
C ASN A 10 -1.40 -14.69 11.40
N ARG A 11 -0.90 -13.93 12.38
CA ARG A 11 -1.63 -13.59 13.61
C ARG A 11 -2.88 -12.78 13.29
N LEU A 12 -2.75 -11.75 12.44
CA LEU A 12 -3.86 -10.94 11.97
C LEU A 12 -4.88 -11.77 11.19
N ALA A 13 -4.43 -12.61 10.25
CA ALA A 13 -5.32 -13.46 9.45
C ALA A 13 -6.15 -14.42 10.34
N ARG A 14 -5.53 -15.06 11.35
CA ARG A 14 -6.26 -15.92 12.29
C ARG A 14 -7.30 -15.14 13.10
N GLY A 15 -6.91 -13.99 13.66
CA GLY A 15 -7.83 -13.16 14.43
C GLY A 15 -8.99 -12.61 13.58
N LEU A 16 -8.73 -12.29 12.30
CA LEU A 16 -9.76 -11.89 11.35
C LEU A 16 -10.72 -13.03 11.02
N ALA A 17 -10.23 -14.26 10.88
CA ALA A 17 -11.07 -15.45 10.67
C ALA A 17 -11.99 -15.74 11.86
N GLU A 18 -11.52 -15.46 13.09
CA GLU A 18 -12.34 -15.60 14.30
C GLU A 18 -13.49 -14.60 14.34
N VAL A 19 -13.26 -13.34 13.96
CA VAL A 19 -14.30 -12.29 13.96
C VAL A 19 -15.19 -12.32 12.72
N ASN A 20 -14.70 -12.87 11.60
CA ASN A 20 -15.41 -13.02 10.32
C ASN A 20 -15.35 -14.46 9.80
N PRO A 21 -16.11 -15.42 10.37
CA PRO A 21 -16.08 -16.81 9.96
C PRO A 21 -16.53 -17.07 8.51
N HIS A 22 -17.18 -16.09 7.87
CA HIS A 22 -17.66 -16.16 6.49
C HIS A 22 -16.62 -15.71 5.45
N TRP A 23 -15.50 -15.11 5.87
CA TRP A 23 -14.45 -14.70 4.95
C TRP A 23 -13.70 -15.91 4.39
N ASP A 24 -13.41 -15.86 3.09
CA ASP A 24 -12.55 -16.82 2.43
C ASP A 24 -11.06 -16.47 2.62
N ASP A 25 -10.20 -17.37 2.16
CA ASP A 25 -8.74 -17.25 2.34
C ASP A 25 -8.16 -16.00 1.63
N GLU A 26 -8.66 -15.65 0.44
CA GLU A 26 -8.22 -14.45 -0.28
C GLU A 26 -8.58 -13.17 0.48
N THR A 27 -9.81 -13.09 1.02
CA THR A 27 -10.23 -11.94 1.82
C THR A 27 -9.37 -11.82 3.09
N LEU A 28 -9.15 -12.93 3.79
CA LEU A 28 -8.30 -12.96 4.98
C LEU A 28 -6.85 -12.52 4.67
N PHE A 29 -6.28 -13.01 3.57
CA PHE A 29 -4.94 -12.62 3.13
C PHE A 29 -4.85 -11.13 2.84
N GLN A 30 -5.75 -10.58 2.00
CA GLN A 30 -5.67 -9.17 1.62
C GLN A 30 -5.92 -8.23 2.81
N GLU A 31 -6.86 -8.57 3.70
CA GLU A 31 -7.14 -7.76 4.89
C GLU A 31 -5.98 -7.80 5.90
N ALA A 32 -5.44 -8.98 6.19
CA ALA A 32 -4.25 -9.10 7.04
C ALA A 32 -3.04 -8.37 6.42
N ARG A 33 -2.84 -8.48 5.10
CA ARG A 33 -1.80 -7.74 4.38
C ARG A 33 -2.00 -6.23 4.48
N ARG A 34 -3.23 -5.74 4.28
CA ARG A 34 -3.56 -4.31 4.34
C ARG A 34 -3.28 -3.72 5.72
N ILE A 35 -3.73 -4.40 6.78
CA ILE A 35 -3.44 -4.00 8.16
C ILE A 35 -1.93 -3.99 8.42
N ASN A 36 -1.23 -5.06 8.02
CA ASN A 36 0.22 -5.18 8.23
C ASN A 36 1.01 -4.07 7.50
N ILE A 37 0.59 -3.68 6.29
CA ILE A 37 1.16 -2.53 5.57
C ILE A 37 0.91 -1.23 6.35
N GLY A 38 -0.31 -1.02 6.84
CA GLY A 38 -0.65 0.16 7.66
C GLY A 38 0.20 0.24 8.94
N ILE A 39 0.44 -0.89 9.60
CA ILE A 39 1.35 -0.99 10.76
C ILE A 39 2.77 -0.58 10.38
N VAL A 40 3.31 -1.08 9.28
CA VAL A 40 4.67 -0.74 8.80
C VAL A 40 4.77 0.75 8.45
N GLN A 41 3.79 1.29 7.73
CA GLN A 41 3.73 2.72 7.39
C GLN A 41 3.67 3.57 8.66
N HIS A 42 2.80 3.21 9.61
CA HIS A 42 2.65 3.93 10.87
C HIS A 42 3.95 3.92 11.69
N ILE A 43 4.54 2.76 11.97
CA ILE A 43 5.80 2.64 12.73
C ILE A 43 6.94 3.40 12.03
N THR A 44 7.03 3.32 10.70
CA THR A 44 8.08 4.01 9.94
C THR A 44 8.01 5.52 10.15
N TYR A 45 6.84 6.14 9.98
CA TYR A 45 6.71 7.60 10.08
C TYR A 45 6.58 8.09 11.52
N ASN A 46 6.08 7.26 12.45
CA ASN A 46 5.86 7.63 13.84
C ASN A 46 7.08 7.38 14.75
N GLU A 47 7.86 6.33 14.48
CA GLU A 47 8.96 5.93 15.37
C GLU A 47 10.32 6.03 14.68
N PHE A 48 10.46 5.57 13.43
CA PHE A 48 11.76 5.50 12.77
C PHE A 48 12.24 6.84 12.19
N LEU A 49 11.42 7.49 11.36
CA LEU A 49 11.81 8.74 10.70
C LEU A 49 12.12 9.89 11.68
N PRO A 50 11.40 10.08 12.80
CA PRO A 50 11.74 11.12 13.77
C PRO A 50 13.15 10.98 14.36
N ILE A 51 13.61 9.74 14.60
CA ILE A 51 14.97 9.48 15.11
C ILE A 51 16.01 9.88 14.06
N LEU A 52 15.73 9.58 12.79
CA LEU A 52 16.66 9.86 11.69
C LEU A 52 16.74 11.33 11.31
N LEU A 53 15.60 12.01 11.24
CA LEU A 53 15.46 13.32 10.59
C LEU A 53 15.35 14.46 11.61
N GLY A 54 14.95 14.17 12.84
CA GLY A 54 14.61 15.19 13.82
C GLY A 54 13.29 15.90 13.51
N LYS A 55 12.78 16.64 14.51
CA LYS A 55 11.45 17.26 14.46
C LYS A 55 11.32 18.29 13.34
N ASP A 56 12.31 19.16 13.17
CA ASP A 56 12.25 20.28 12.23
C ASP A 56 12.15 19.81 10.77
N VAL A 57 12.89 18.76 10.41
CA VAL A 57 12.83 18.15 9.07
C VAL A 57 11.51 17.42 8.87
N MET A 58 11.02 16.69 9.88
CA MET A 58 9.72 16.03 9.83
C MET A 58 8.58 17.03 9.57
N GLU A 59 8.60 18.20 10.22
CA GLU A 59 7.64 19.27 10.00
C GLU A 59 7.77 19.88 8.61
N LYS A 60 8.99 20.27 8.22
CA LYS A 60 9.28 20.91 6.93
C LYS A 60 8.81 20.09 5.73
N PHE A 61 8.93 18.76 5.80
CA PHE A 61 8.56 17.85 4.72
C PHE A 61 7.16 17.24 4.85
N GLY A 62 6.38 17.65 5.86
CA GLY A 62 5.01 17.17 6.06
C GLY A 62 4.92 15.69 6.42
N LEU A 63 5.87 15.18 7.20
CA LEU A 63 5.99 13.76 7.55
C LEU A 63 5.29 13.40 8.86
N LEU A 64 4.80 14.38 9.62
CA LEU A 64 4.04 14.14 10.84
C LEU A 64 2.67 13.49 10.54
N LEU A 65 2.31 12.48 11.32
CA LEU A 65 1.08 11.72 11.18
C LEU A 65 -0.12 12.41 11.86
N GLN A 66 -1.33 12.09 11.40
CA GLN A 66 -2.54 12.60 12.04
C GLN A 66 -2.82 11.82 13.33
N LYS A 67 -3.27 12.52 14.38
CA LYS A 67 -3.64 11.89 15.66
C LYS A 67 -5.07 11.32 15.63
N ASP A 68 -5.93 11.92 14.82
CA ASP A 68 -7.33 11.53 14.66
C ASP A 68 -7.80 11.84 13.22
N GLY A 69 -8.94 11.27 12.83
CA GLY A 69 -9.55 11.50 11.52
C GLY A 69 -8.71 10.96 10.36
N TYR A 70 -8.94 11.51 9.17
CA TYR A 70 -8.24 11.13 7.94
C TYR A 70 -7.18 12.16 7.57
N TRP A 71 -6.17 11.73 6.82
CA TRP A 71 -5.23 12.61 6.14
C TRP A 71 -5.67 12.82 4.69
N ASN A 72 -5.55 14.04 4.17
CA ASN A 72 -6.06 14.40 2.83
C ASN A 72 -4.99 14.97 1.89
N GLY A 73 -3.70 14.69 2.15
CA GLY A 73 -2.58 15.23 1.38
C GLY A 73 -2.14 14.38 0.18
N TYR A 74 -2.94 13.39 -0.23
CA TYR A 74 -2.66 12.63 -1.45
C TYR A 74 -2.74 13.54 -2.67
N ASP A 75 -1.77 13.37 -3.57
CA ASP A 75 -1.63 14.16 -4.78
C ASP A 75 -1.22 13.24 -5.92
N SER A 76 -2.13 13.03 -6.88
CA SER A 76 -1.88 12.14 -8.02
C SER A 76 -0.84 12.68 -9.01
N SER A 77 -0.38 13.92 -8.86
CA SER A 77 0.71 14.49 -9.65
C SER A 77 2.09 14.21 -9.06
N VAL A 78 2.17 13.77 -7.80
CA VAL A 78 3.42 13.40 -7.14
C VAL A 78 3.86 12.02 -7.63
N ASN A 79 5.11 11.91 -8.07
CA ASN A 79 5.72 10.63 -8.43
C ASN A 79 6.24 9.91 -7.18
N PRO A 80 5.66 8.78 -6.74
CA PRO A 80 6.13 8.03 -5.58
C PRO A 80 7.32 7.11 -5.91
N GLY A 81 7.84 7.16 -7.14
CA GLY A 81 9.02 6.41 -7.55
C GLY A 81 10.22 6.65 -6.64
N VAL A 82 11.06 5.63 -6.51
CA VAL A 82 12.28 5.74 -5.70
C VAL A 82 13.30 6.58 -6.45
N ILE A 83 13.77 7.64 -5.83
CA ILE A 83 14.81 8.55 -6.33
C ILE A 83 16.14 7.80 -6.36
N ASP A 84 16.88 7.89 -7.46
CA ASP A 84 18.17 7.22 -7.60
C ASP A 84 19.16 7.61 -6.50
N ALA A 85 19.25 8.91 -6.17
CA ALA A 85 20.09 9.40 -5.08
C ALA A 85 19.69 8.83 -3.71
N PHE A 86 18.40 8.53 -3.50
CA PHE A 86 17.93 7.87 -2.29
C PHE A 86 18.40 6.40 -2.24
N ALA A 87 18.20 5.64 -3.31
CA ALA A 87 18.51 4.21 -3.35
C ALA A 87 20.00 3.89 -3.46
N ALA A 88 20.73 4.64 -4.28
CA ALA A 88 22.14 4.38 -4.57
C ALA A 88 23.10 5.06 -3.57
N ALA A 89 22.64 6.09 -2.83
CA ALA A 89 23.46 6.78 -1.85
C ALA A 89 22.76 7.02 -0.50
N ALA A 90 21.83 7.98 -0.39
CA ALA A 90 21.41 8.53 0.90
C ALA A 90 20.86 7.49 1.87
N TYR A 91 19.98 6.58 1.42
CA TYR A 91 19.37 5.56 2.28
C TYR A 91 20.33 4.39 2.61
N ARG A 92 21.58 4.47 2.16
CA ARG A 92 22.68 3.57 2.57
C ARG A 92 23.49 4.12 3.74
N PHE A 93 23.05 5.21 4.38
CA PHE A 93 23.64 5.71 5.64
C PHE A 93 23.72 4.61 6.70
N GLY A 94 22.76 3.67 6.71
CA GLY A 94 22.73 2.57 7.67
C GLY A 94 23.96 1.66 7.64
N HIS A 95 24.79 1.71 6.60
CA HIS A 95 26.06 0.99 6.55
C HIS A 95 27.10 1.50 7.56
N SER A 96 27.04 2.78 7.98
CA SER A 96 27.91 3.31 9.05
C SER A 96 27.48 2.80 10.42
N LEU A 97 26.19 2.48 10.59
CA LEU A 97 25.61 2.04 11.86
C LEU A 97 25.91 0.57 12.20
N LEU A 98 26.50 -0.18 11.24
CA LEU A 98 26.70 -1.62 11.36
C LEU A 98 27.74 -1.97 12.43
N PRO A 99 27.42 -2.86 13.39
CA PRO A 99 28.36 -3.25 14.41
C PRO A 99 29.37 -4.29 13.88
N THR A 100 30.53 -4.35 14.52
CA THR A 100 31.55 -5.39 14.27
C THR A 100 31.08 -6.79 14.68
N ALA A 101 30.22 -6.89 15.68
CA ALA A 101 29.62 -8.15 16.10
C ALA A 101 28.15 -7.95 16.45
N VAL A 102 27.31 -8.93 16.14
CA VAL A 102 25.90 -8.96 16.51
C VAL A 102 25.76 -9.74 17.81
N GLU A 103 25.11 -9.13 18.79
CA GLU A 103 24.96 -9.69 20.12
C GLU A 103 23.69 -10.54 20.26
N ARG A 104 23.75 -11.54 21.13
CA ARG A 104 22.62 -12.35 21.60
C ARG A 104 22.41 -12.05 23.07
N TRP A 105 21.17 -11.83 23.45
CA TRP A 105 20.77 -11.43 24.78
C TRP A 105 19.66 -12.35 25.32
N SER A 106 19.69 -12.63 26.61
CA SER A 106 18.66 -13.44 27.27
C SER A 106 17.39 -12.63 27.51
N LYS A 107 16.26 -13.33 27.76
CA LYS A 107 14.99 -12.73 28.19
C LYS A 107 15.09 -11.84 29.44
N ALA A 108 16.13 -12.03 30.25
CA ALA A 108 16.43 -11.19 31.42
C ALA A 108 17.25 -9.93 31.07
N HIS A 109 17.37 -9.59 29.78
CA HIS A 109 18.21 -8.50 29.28
C HIS A 109 19.67 -8.61 29.76
N LYS A 110 20.25 -9.81 29.68
CA LYS A 110 21.68 -10.05 29.92
C LYS A 110 22.36 -10.55 28.66
N PHE A 111 23.51 -9.98 28.34
CA PHE A 111 24.40 -10.45 27.28
C PHE A 111 24.68 -11.95 27.44
N ILE A 112 24.57 -12.71 26.36
CA ILE A 112 24.89 -14.15 26.30
C ILE A 112 26.19 -14.36 25.55
N ALA A 113 26.23 -13.88 24.31
CA ALA A 113 27.34 -14.09 23.38
C ALA A 113 27.23 -13.09 22.23
N SER A 114 28.31 -12.95 21.46
CA SER A 114 28.29 -12.21 20.21
C SER A 114 28.90 -13.04 19.09
N LYS A 115 28.58 -12.69 17.85
CA LYS A 115 29.18 -13.28 16.66
C LYS A 115 29.53 -12.18 15.67
N ARG A 116 30.68 -12.30 15.02
CA ARG A 116 31.14 -11.33 14.02
C ARG A 116 30.10 -11.17 12.93
N LEU A 117 29.88 -9.92 12.49
CA LEU A 117 28.88 -9.63 11.47
C LEU A 117 29.17 -10.42 10.18
N SER A 118 30.43 -10.51 9.75
CA SER A 118 30.80 -11.26 8.53
C SER A 118 30.49 -12.76 8.60
N ASP A 119 30.29 -13.32 9.80
CA ASP A 119 29.91 -14.72 9.99
C ASP A 119 28.39 -14.97 10.00
N LEU A 120 27.58 -13.92 9.88
CA LEU A 120 26.12 -13.98 9.85
C LEU A 120 25.55 -13.62 8.47
N ILE A 121 26.27 -12.85 7.67
CA ILE A 121 25.80 -12.40 6.35
C ILE A 121 25.58 -13.61 5.42
N ARG A 122 24.33 -13.78 4.96
CA ARG A 122 23.85 -14.92 4.14
C ARG A 122 24.09 -16.31 4.79
N ARG A 123 24.14 -16.38 6.12
CA ARG A 123 24.34 -17.62 6.87
C ARG A 123 23.28 -17.76 7.96
N PRO A 124 22.04 -18.18 7.62
CA PRO A 124 20.91 -18.21 8.56
C PRO A 124 20.96 -19.36 9.58
N HIS A 125 22.03 -20.15 9.61
CA HIS A 125 22.12 -21.40 10.39
C HIS A 125 21.74 -21.24 11.87
N ASP A 126 22.14 -20.12 12.47
CA ASP A 126 21.85 -19.86 13.89
C ASP A 126 20.34 -19.74 14.16
N LEU A 127 19.56 -19.22 13.20
CA LEU A 127 18.12 -18.99 13.34
C LEU A 127 17.29 -20.29 13.33
N TYR A 128 17.85 -21.41 12.90
CA TYR A 128 17.16 -22.72 12.96
C TYR A 128 17.20 -23.35 14.36
N ARG A 129 18.04 -22.84 15.27
CA ARG A 129 18.10 -23.32 16.64
C ARG A 129 17.02 -22.64 17.47
N ALA A 130 16.32 -23.43 18.29
CA ALA A 130 15.25 -22.94 19.15
C ALA A 130 15.74 -21.79 20.06
N GLY A 131 14.91 -20.75 20.20
CA GLY A 131 15.19 -19.57 21.04
C GLY A 131 16.17 -18.55 20.46
N ILE A 132 17.01 -18.91 19.48
CA ILE A 132 18.06 -18.01 18.97
C ILE A 132 17.51 -16.79 18.24
N LEU A 133 16.36 -16.91 17.55
CA LEU A 133 15.69 -15.76 16.94
C LEU A 133 15.41 -14.68 17.99
N ASP A 134 14.81 -15.08 19.11
CA ASP A 134 14.45 -14.18 20.20
C ASP A 134 15.69 -13.59 20.86
N GLU A 135 16.76 -14.37 21.04
CA GLU A 135 18.01 -13.85 21.57
C GLU A 135 18.64 -12.78 20.68
N TYR A 136 18.54 -12.92 19.35
CA TYR A 136 18.96 -11.87 18.41
C TYR A 136 18.02 -10.67 18.42
N VAL A 137 16.71 -10.87 18.50
CA VAL A 137 15.76 -9.76 18.63
C VAL A 137 16.03 -8.98 19.93
N MET A 138 16.31 -9.67 21.03
CA MET A 138 16.79 -9.05 22.27
C MET A 138 18.10 -8.31 22.04
N GLY A 139 19.04 -8.86 21.27
CA GLY A 139 20.26 -8.16 20.86
C GLY A 139 19.99 -6.85 20.13
N LEU A 140 19.13 -6.86 19.11
CA LEU A 140 18.77 -5.67 18.33
C LEU A 140 18.17 -4.54 19.18
N MET A 141 17.60 -4.87 20.34
CA MET A 141 16.95 -3.91 21.26
C MET A 141 17.86 -3.44 22.40
N ASN A 142 18.94 -4.14 22.71
CA ASN A 142 19.84 -3.82 23.83
C ASN A 142 21.24 -3.40 23.37
N GLN A 143 21.65 -3.79 22.17
CA GLN A 143 22.93 -3.44 21.58
C GLN A 143 22.90 -2.01 21.02
N VAL A 144 23.95 -1.25 21.29
CA VAL A 144 24.14 0.09 20.74
C VAL A 144 24.55 0.01 19.26
N ALA A 145 23.87 0.78 18.40
CA ALA A 145 24.29 0.96 17.01
C ALA A 145 25.61 1.75 16.94
N GLN A 146 26.42 1.53 15.89
CA GLN A 146 27.57 2.40 15.66
C GLN A 146 27.11 3.81 15.27
N ALA A 147 28.01 4.79 15.40
CA ALA A 147 27.72 6.18 15.08
C ALA A 147 27.49 6.39 13.58
N MET A 148 26.77 7.47 13.23
CA MET A 148 26.67 7.93 11.86
C MET A 148 27.87 8.84 11.56
N ASP A 149 28.91 8.27 10.95
CA ASP A 149 30.15 8.98 10.59
C ASP A 149 30.90 8.27 9.44
N ASP A 150 32.09 8.78 9.13
CA ASP A 150 33.00 8.28 8.09
C ASP A 150 33.78 7.02 8.50
N SER A 151 33.47 6.40 9.64
CA SER A 151 34.12 5.19 10.15
C SER A 151 33.21 3.96 9.99
N ILE A 152 33.64 3.00 9.17
CA ILE A 152 32.85 1.80 8.86
C ILE A 152 33.63 0.54 9.28
N THR A 153 32.93 -0.40 9.93
CA THR A 153 33.52 -1.65 10.41
C THR A 153 34.19 -2.49 9.31
N GLN A 154 35.33 -3.10 9.64
CA GLN A 154 36.07 -4.01 8.76
C GLN A 154 35.26 -5.24 8.34
N GLU A 155 34.20 -5.56 9.09
CA GLU A 155 33.30 -6.66 8.75
C GLU A 155 32.60 -6.46 7.40
N VAL A 156 32.44 -5.20 6.96
CA VAL A 156 31.86 -4.87 5.65
C VAL A 156 32.80 -4.13 4.70
N THR A 157 33.93 -3.59 5.15
CA THR A 157 34.95 -3.01 4.24
C THR A 157 36.02 -4.01 3.81
N ASN A 158 36.34 -5.04 4.61
CA ASN A 158 37.34 -6.06 4.27
C ASN A 158 36.77 -7.49 4.23
N HIS A 159 35.60 -7.71 4.82
CA HIS A 159 35.06 -9.05 5.05
C HIS A 159 33.63 -9.24 4.54
N LEU A 160 33.11 -8.30 3.74
CA LEU A 160 31.78 -8.45 3.14
C LEU A 160 31.74 -9.71 2.28
N PHE A 161 30.78 -10.59 2.55
CA PHE A 161 30.61 -11.88 1.86
C PHE A 161 31.90 -12.73 1.79
N LYS A 162 32.80 -12.59 2.77
CA LYS A 162 34.02 -13.38 2.87
C LYS A 162 33.69 -14.88 2.83
N LYS A 163 34.32 -15.61 1.92
CA LYS A 163 34.16 -17.07 1.82
C LYS A 163 34.93 -17.76 2.97
N PRO A 164 34.46 -18.91 3.49
CA PRO A 164 35.23 -19.69 4.46
C PRO A 164 36.64 -19.99 3.94
N GLY A 165 37.66 -19.81 4.80
CA GLY A 165 39.07 -20.00 4.44
C GLY A 165 39.72 -18.86 3.65
N ALA A 166 38.96 -17.89 3.13
CA ALA A 166 39.51 -16.73 2.46
C ALA A 166 40.03 -15.68 3.47
N ARG A 167 41.13 -15.00 3.11
CA ARG A 167 41.73 -13.92 3.93
C ARG A 167 40.90 -12.63 3.91
N PHE A 168 40.30 -12.30 2.78
CA PHE A 168 39.50 -11.09 2.58
C PHE A 168 38.20 -11.40 1.82
N GLY A 169 37.22 -10.51 1.97
CA GLY A 169 35.96 -10.48 1.24
C GLY A 169 35.93 -9.30 0.28
N MET A 170 34.82 -8.59 0.25
CA MET A 170 34.67 -7.36 -0.52
C MET A 170 34.54 -6.14 0.40
N ASP A 171 34.53 -4.96 -0.23
CA ASP A 171 34.34 -3.67 0.41
C ASP A 171 33.00 -3.04 0.02
N LEU A 172 32.08 -2.97 0.98
CA LEU A 172 30.76 -2.38 0.83
C LEU A 172 30.82 -0.86 0.57
N VAL A 173 31.78 -0.16 1.17
CA VAL A 173 31.93 1.29 1.03
C VAL A 173 32.41 1.64 -0.36
N SER A 174 33.43 0.91 -0.85
CA SER A 174 33.86 1.00 -2.24
C SER A 174 32.71 0.70 -3.22
N PHE A 175 31.86 -0.28 -2.92
CA PHE A 175 30.65 -0.53 -3.71
C PHE A 175 29.63 0.60 -3.67
N ASN A 176 29.45 1.30 -2.55
CA ASN A 176 28.51 2.43 -2.48
C ASN A 176 28.97 3.57 -3.39
N MET A 177 30.26 3.92 -3.34
CA MET A 177 30.84 4.93 -4.24
C MET A 177 30.71 4.50 -5.71
N GLN A 178 31.14 3.27 -6.02
CA GLN A 178 31.07 2.77 -7.39
C GLN A 178 29.63 2.66 -7.92
N ARG A 179 28.67 2.31 -7.06
CA ARG A 179 27.24 2.27 -7.41
C ARG A 179 26.68 3.66 -7.68
N GLY A 180 27.08 4.67 -6.90
CA GLY A 180 26.70 6.05 -7.17
C GLY A 180 27.17 6.51 -8.56
N ARG A 181 28.41 6.19 -8.92
CA ARG A 181 28.98 6.49 -10.24
C ARG A 181 28.28 5.76 -11.37
N GLU A 182 27.98 4.47 -11.19
CA GLU A 182 27.22 3.68 -12.17
C GLU A 182 25.81 4.25 -12.42
N PHE A 183 25.15 4.75 -11.38
CA PHE A 183 23.84 5.41 -11.48
C PHE A 183 23.94 6.83 -12.07
N GLY A 184 25.15 7.34 -12.35
CA GLY A 184 25.36 8.68 -12.85
C GLY A 184 24.93 9.76 -11.86
N LEU A 185 25.03 9.49 -10.54
CA LEU A 185 24.67 10.48 -9.53
C LEU A 185 25.61 11.69 -9.63
N PRO A 186 25.08 12.93 -9.59
CA PRO A 186 25.89 14.11 -9.37
C PRO A 186 26.72 14.01 -8.08
N GLY A 187 27.84 14.74 -8.04
CA GLY A 187 28.69 14.83 -6.87
C GLY A 187 27.97 15.44 -5.66
N TYR A 188 28.55 15.25 -4.48
CA TYR A 188 28.02 15.70 -3.19
C TYR A 188 27.61 17.18 -3.19
N MET A 189 28.43 18.06 -3.79
CA MET A 189 28.17 19.50 -3.80
C MET A 189 26.92 19.89 -4.61
N GLU A 190 26.57 19.12 -5.65
CA GLU A 190 25.32 19.35 -6.41
C GLU A 190 24.08 19.04 -5.57
N PHE A 191 24.15 18.00 -4.73
CA PHE A 191 23.06 17.70 -3.81
C PHE A 191 22.98 18.68 -2.65
N ARG A 192 24.11 19.21 -2.17
CA ARG A 192 24.10 20.34 -1.23
C ARG A 192 23.33 21.52 -1.82
N LYS A 193 23.67 21.92 -3.04
CA LYS A 193 22.99 22.99 -3.78
C LYS A 193 21.50 22.70 -3.97
N PHE A 194 21.14 21.50 -4.40
CA PHE A 194 19.74 21.05 -4.52
C PHE A 194 18.96 21.20 -3.21
N CYS A 195 19.61 20.88 -2.09
CA CYS A 195 19.04 20.99 -0.75
C CYS A 195 19.09 22.42 -0.16
N GLY A 196 19.52 23.42 -0.93
CA GLY A 196 19.61 24.82 -0.51
C GLY A 196 20.78 25.11 0.43
N LEU A 197 21.80 24.24 0.46
CA LEU A 197 23.01 24.41 1.26
C LEU A 197 24.09 25.15 0.45
N PRO A 198 25.05 25.82 1.11
CA PRO A 198 26.12 26.54 0.43
C PRO A 198 27.00 25.64 -0.44
N TRP A 199 27.31 26.14 -1.64
CA TRP A 199 28.37 25.63 -2.52
C TRP A 199 29.74 26.17 -2.09
N THR A 200 30.80 25.43 -2.39
CA THR A 200 32.17 25.90 -2.25
C THR A 200 33.06 25.26 -3.31
N ASP A 201 34.00 26.04 -3.85
CA ASP A 201 35.01 25.58 -4.81
C ASP A 201 36.34 25.17 -4.13
N ASN A 202 36.41 25.27 -2.79
CA ASN A 202 37.58 24.89 -2.01
C ASN A 202 37.18 24.04 -0.81
N PHE A 203 38.01 23.05 -0.44
CA PHE A 203 37.73 22.15 0.67
C PHE A 203 37.57 22.88 2.01
N ASP A 204 38.21 24.04 2.19
CA ASP A 204 38.06 24.83 3.41
C ASP A 204 36.61 25.26 3.68
N GLY A 205 35.78 25.41 2.64
CA GLY A 205 34.36 25.72 2.78
C GLY A 205 33.52 24.58 3.41
N LEU A 206 34.10 23.39 3.57
CA LEU A 206 33.46 22.25 4.24
C LEU A 206 33.78 22.19 5.75
N PHE A 207 34.68 23.04 6.25
CA PHE A 207 34.91 23.14 7.69
C PHE A 207 33.63 23.57 8.42
N GLY A 208 33.33 22.90 9.54
CA GLY A 208 32.09 23.07 10.27
C GLY A 208 30.93 22.19 9.76
N ALA A 209 30.91 21.81 8.48
CA ALA A 209 29.93 20.87 7.94
C ALA A 209 30.28 19.41 8.25
N MET A 210 31.58 19.07 8.33
CA MET A 210 32.11 17.74 8.64
C MET A 210 33.35 17.85 9.56
N PRO A 211 33.91 16.75 10.09
CA PRO A 211 35.15 16.78 10.86
C PRO A 211 36.34 17.32 10.05
N ASN A 212 37.20 18.11 10.69
CA ASN A 212 38.34 18.76 10.01
C ASN A 212 39.33 17.75 9.41
N GLU A 213 39.47 16.58 10.06
CA GLU A 213 40.30 15.50 9.54
C GLU A 213 39.75 14.95 8.22
N THR A 214 38.44 14.75 8.12
CA THR A 214 37.78 14.31 6.89
C THR A 214 37.98 15.31 5.75
N VAL A 215 37.83 16.62 6.02
CA VAL A 215 38.09 17.67 5.01
C VAL A 215 39.52 17.58 4.46
N ARG A 216 40.51 17.44 5.35
CA ARG A 216 41.93 17.29 4.96
C ARG A 216 42.21 16.01 4.18
N LYS A 217 41.52 14.91 4.50
CA LYS A 217 41.60 13.66 3.73
C LYS A 217 41.00 13.86 2.34
N TYR A 218 39.83 14.51 2.23
CA TYR A 218 39.23 14.79 0.93
C TYR A 218 40.12 15.68 0.05
N SER A 219 40.75 16.72 0.61
CA SER A 219 41.68 17.57 -0.16
C SER A 219 42.95 16.84 -0.64
N SER A 220 43.26 15.67 -0.05
CA SER A 220 44.38 14.83 -0.50
C SER A 220 44.00 13.78 -1.55
N ILE A 221 42.70 13.55 -1.76
CA ILE A 221 42.16 12.47 -2.61
C ILE A 221 41.47 13.04 -3.85
N PHE A 222 40.63 14.06 -3.67
CA PHE A 222 39.82 14.67 -4.72
C PHE A 222 40.44 15.99 -5.18
N GLU A 223 40.37 16.26 -6.48
CA GLU A 223 40.88 17.51 -7.06
C GLU A 223 39.99 18.70 -6.68
N HIS A 224 38.66 18.51 -6.71
CA HIS A 224 37.69 19.53 -6.36
C HIS A 224 36.62 19.00 -5.38
N PRO A 225 36.05 19.82 -4.46
CA PRO A 225 34.97 19.39 -3.58
C PRO A 225 33.75 18.82 -4.32
N GLY A 226 33.52 19.29 -5.54
CA GLY A 226 32.47 18.79 -6.44
C GLY A 226 32.64 17.33 -6.86
N ASP A 227 33.85 16.77 -6.79
CA ASP A 227 34.14 15.39 -7.20
C ASP A 227 33.86 14.36 -6.10
N VAL A 228 33.60 14.82 -4.87
CA VAL A 228 33.29 13.93 -3.74
C VAL A 228 31.99 13.17 -4.03
N ASP A 229 32.04 11.84 -4.01
CA ASP A 229 30.86 11.00 -4.21
C ASP A 229 29.79 11.32 -3.16
N LEU A 230 28.52 11.39 -3.58
CA LEU A 230 27.39 11.74 -2.71
C LEU A 230 27.35 10.91 -1.41
N TRP A 231 27.58 9.60 -1.51
CA TRP A 231 27.54 8.73 -0.33
C TRP A 231 28.62 9.12 0.69
N SER A 232 29.85 9.35 0.22
CA SER A 232 30.99 9.71 1.08
C SER A 232 30.77 11.07 1.73
N GLY A 233 30.40 12.07 0.94
CA GLY A 233 30.14 13.42 1.44
C GLY A 233 29.01 13.45 2.47
N GLY A 234 27.87 12.83 2.17
CA GLY A 234 26.70 12.87 3.04
C GLY A 234 26.83 12.09 4.34
N VAL A 235 27.56 10.96 4.36
CA VAL A 235 27.81 10.21 5.62
C VAL A 235 28.82 10.92 6.53
N SER A 236 29.63 11.81 5.96
CA SER A 236 30.64 12.58 6.71
C SER A 236 30.08 13.85 7.35
N GLU A 237 28.87 14.27 6.97
CA GLU A 237 28.26 15.48 7.51
C GLU A 237 27.96 15.34 9.00
N ARG A 238 28.16 16.42 9.75
CA ARG A 238 27.69 16.49 11.14
C ARG A 238 26.17 16.41 11.17
N PRO A 239 25.60 15.64 12.13
CA PRO A 239 24.16 15.50 12.23
C PRO A 239 23.47 16.82 12.59
N LEU A 240 22.25 16.99 12.10
CA LEU A 240 21.36 18.08 12.54
C LEU A 240 20.97 17.91 14.02
N PRO A 241 20.60 18.98 14.74
CA PRO A 241 20.10 18.87 16.11
C PRO A 241 18.91 17.91 16.23
N GLY A 242 19.00 16.93 17.12
CA GLY A 242 17.95 15.92 17.33
C GLY A 242 17.76 14.93 16.17
N SER A 243 18.73 14.85 15.26
CA SER A 243 18.74 13.98 14.07
C SER A 243 19.96 13.08 14.12
N MET A 244 19.90 11.90 13.49
CA MET A 244 21.09 11.08 13.21
C MET A 244 21.80 11.50 11.92
N LEU A 245 21.11 12.26 11.06
CA LEU A 245 21.55 12.57 9.71
C LEU A 245 22.03 14.02 9.57
N GLY A 246 23.07 14.20 8.75
CA GLY A 246 23.46 15.51 8.24
C GLY A 246 22.44 16.10 7.27
N PRO A 247 22.53 17.41 6.97
CA PRO A 247 21.52 18.14 6.22
C PRO A 247 21.26 17.61 4.80
N THR A 248 22.28 17.13 4.10
CA THR A 248 22.13 16.64 2.71
C THR A 248 21.36 15.32 2.69
N PHE A 249 21.76 14.34 3.51
CA PHE A 249 21.02 13.07 3.60
C PHE A 249 19.63 13.25 4.18
N ALA A 250 19.45 14.11 5.20
CA ALA A 250 18.13 14.41 5.75
C ALA A 250 17.19 14.98 4.68
N CYS A 251 17.66 15.91 3.85
CA CYS A 251 16.91 16.47 2.73
C CYS A 251 16.49 15.41 1.68
N ILE A 252 17.42 14.56 1.23
CA ILE A 252 17.12 13.54 0.21
C ILE A 252 16.15 12.49 0.77
N ILE A 253 16.40 12.00 1.99
CA ILE A 253 15.57 10.98 2.66
C ILE A 253 14.17 11.54 2.93
N ALA A 254 14.07 12.74 3.49
CA ALA A 254 12.78 13.37 3.76
C ALA A 254 11.99 13.64 2.47
N THR A 255 12.66 14.08 1.39
CA THR A 255 12.03 14.22 0.07
C THR A 255 11.41 12.91 -0.40
N GLN A 256 12.18 11.81 -0.36
CA GLN A 256 11.66 10.49 -0.78
C GLN A 256 10.45 10.07 0.06
N PHE A 257 10.53 10.15 1.39
CA PHE A 257 9.42 9.75 2.25
C PHE A 257 8.20 10.66 2.11
N SER A 258 8.39 11.94 1.78
CA SER A 258 7.29 12.85 1.47
C SER A 258 6.58 12.42 0.18
N TYR A 259 7.34 12.08 -0.86
CA TYR A 259 6.79 11.60 -2.13
C TYR A 259 6.12 10.24 -2.01
N SER A 260 6.73 9.30 -1.27
CA SER A 260 6.14 7.99 -1.00
C SER A 260 4.80 8.12 -0.27
N ARG A 261 4.66 9.07 0.67
CA ARG A 261 3.39 9.31 1.38
C ARG A 261 2.35 9.99 0.48
N ARG A 262 2.74 11.06 -0.21
CA ARG A 262 1.83 11.91 -1.00
C ARG A 262 1.38 11.28 -2.32
N GLY A 263 2.24 10.48 -2.95
CA GLY A 263 1.93 9.77 -4.18
C GLY A 263 1.30 8.39 -3.97
N ASP A 264 1.15 7.91 -2.73
CA ASP A 264 0.55 6.61 -2.45
C ASP A 264 -0.97 6.71 -2.25
N ARG A 265 -1.72 6.29 -3.27
CA ARG A 265 -3.19 6.14 -3.23
C ARG A 265 -3.67 5.18 -2.12
N PHE A 266 -2.82 4.27 -1.67
CA PHE A 266 -3.11 3.30 -0.62
C PHE A 266 -2.56 3.72 0.75
N TRP A 267 -2.09 4.97 0.90
CA TRP A 267 -1.61 5.47 2.19
C TRP A 267 -2.68 5.26 3.28
N TYR A 268 -2.27 4.64 4.40
CA TYR A 268 -3.23 4.07 5.35
C TYR A 268 -4.21 5.09 5.93
N GLU A 269 -3.87 6.38 6.02
CA GLU A 269 -4.74 7.44 6.57
C GLU A 269 -5.72 8.06 5.57
N LEU A 270 -5.72 7.64 4.29
CA LEU A 270 -6.55 8.27 3.25
C LEU A 270 -8.03 7.87 3.36
N PRO A 271 -8.96 8.82 3.16
CA PRO A 271 -10.38 8.54 3.02
C PRO A 271 -10.76 8.23 1.57
N ASN A 272 -11.97 7.69 1.38
CA ASN A 272 -12.64 7.57 0.08
C ASN A 272 -11.86 6.76 -0.99
N GLN A 273 -10.97 5.87 -0.55
CA GLN A 273 -10.31 4.88 -1.41
C GLN A 273 -10.91 3.49 -1.15
N PRO A 274 -10.89 2.57 -2.14
CA PRO A 274 -11.34 1.19 -1.92
C PRO A 274 -10.61 0.48 -0.77
N SER A 275 -9.40 0.91 -0.44
CA SER A 275 -8.58 0.39 0.65
C SER A 275 -8.65 1.21 1.94
N SER A 276 -9.48 2.25 1.99
CA SER A 276 -9.56 3.12 3.17
C SER A 276 -10.05 2.35 4.39
N PHE A 277 -9.33 2.48 5.49
CA PHE A 277 -9.81 2.03 6.79
C PHE A 277 -10.92 2.96 7.29
N THR A 278 -11.87 2.42 8.05
CA THR A 278 -12.84 3.24 8.78
C THR A 278 -12.17 4.00 9.92
N PRO A 279 -12.75 5.08 10.47
CA PRO A 279 -12.12 5.82 11.57
C PRO A 279 -11.80 4.97 12.80
N PRO A 280 -12.67 4.03 13.25
CA PRO A 280 -12.32 3.10 14.32
C PRO A 280 -11.13 2.20 13.97
N GLN A 281 -11.05 1.69 12.73
CA GLN A 281 -9.92 0.86 12.27
C GLN A 281 -8.61 1.65 12.24
N LEU A 282 -8.64 2.90 11.75
CA LEU A 282 -7.47 3.79 11.79
C LEU A 282 -6.98 4.02 13.21
N GLN A 283 -7.89 4.18 14.16
CA GLN A 283 -7.53 4.38 15.55
C GLN A 283 -6.83 3.14 16.13
N GLU A 284 -7.18 1.94 15.68
CA GLU A 284 -6.45 0.72 16.06
C GLU A 284 -5.06 0.65 15.43
N ILE A 285 -4.89 1.03 14.15
CA ILE A 285 -3.58 1.07 13.50
C ILE A 285 -2.65 2.12 14.15
N ARG A 286 -3.19 3.27 14.57
CA ARG A 286 -2.44 4.34 15.27
C ARG A 286 -1.91 3.93 16.65
N LYS A 287 -2.38 2.82 17.20
CA LYS A 287 -1.82 2.24 18.44
C LYS A 287 -0.59 1.38 18.17
N ALA A 288 -0.34 1.01 16.91
CA ALA A 288 0.71 0.09 16.56
C ALA A 288 2.08 0.62 16.99
N ARG A 289 2.84 -0.24 17.67
CA ARG A 289 4.21 0.03 18.07
C ARG A 289 5.10 -1.13 17.69
N LEU A 290 6.36 -0.87 17.37
CA LEU A 290 7.31 -1.95 17.11
C LEU A 290 7.42 -2.89 18.31
N ALA A 291 7.29 -2.35 19.54
CA ALA A 291 7.29 -3.14 20.77
C ALA A 291 6.16 -4.18 20.81
N ARG A 292 4.95 -3.81 20.37
CA ARG A 292 3.79 -4.73 20.30
C ARG A 292 4.06 -5.86 19.31
N ILE A 293 4.57 -5.51 18.13
CA ILE A 293 4.91 -6.48 17.08
C ILE A 293 5.95 -7.48 17.58
N ILE A 294 6.96 -7.03 18.32
CA ILE A 294 7.96 -7.93 18.91
C ILE A 294 7.30 -8.83 19.97
N CYS A 295 6.54 -8.28 20.90
CA CYS A 295 5.87 -9.04 21.95
C CYS A 295 4.89 -10.10 21.41
N ASP A 296 4.15 -9.82 20.34
CA ASP A 296 3.16 -10.75 19.76
C ASP A 296 3.78 -11.86 18.92
N ASN A 297 5.02 -11.66 18.45
CA ASN A 297 5.63 -12.51 17.42
C ASN A 297 6.96 -13.16 17.86
N THR A 298 7.27 -13.09 19.15
CA THR A 298 8.39 -13.79 19.80
C THR A 298 7.86 -14.68 20.93
N ASP A 299 8.65 -15.68 21.30
CA ASP A 299 8.22 -16.77 22.18
C ASP A 299 8.69 -16.57 23.63
N LEU A 300 9.83 -15.90 23.83
CA LEU A 300 10.55 -15.77 25.11
C LEU A 300 10.61 -14.34 25.68
N ILE A 301 10.16 -13.34 24.94
CA ILE A 301 10.31 -11.93 25.32
C ILE A 301 9.11 -11.49 26.17
N ASP A 302 9.31 -11.41 27.48
CA ASP A 302 8.28 -11.02 28.45
C ASP A 302 8.28 -9.51 28.77
N THR A 303 9.42 -8.83 28.57
CA THR A 303 9.59 -7.40 28.84
C THR A 303 10.32 -6.71 27.69
N ILE A 304 9.94 -5.47 27.39
CA ILE A 304 10.49 -4.67 26.29
C ILE A 304 10.36 -3.18 26.59
N GLN A 305 11.28 -2.36 26.09
CA GLN A 305 11.12 -0.89 26.11
C GLN A 305 10.02 -0.42 25.14
N LEU A 306 9.42 0.74 25.41
CA LEU A 306 8.31 1.25 24.60
C LEU A 306 8.71 1.56 23.15
N TYR A 307 9.93 2.05 22.94
CA TYR A 307 10.51 2.33 21.63
C TYR A 307 11.75 1.44 21.43
N PRO A 308 11.64 0.28 20.77
CA PRO A 308 12.73 -0.69 20.66
C PRO A 308 13.95 -0.21 19.85
N MET A 309 13.78 0.84 19.04
CA MET A 309 14.88 1.48 18.28
C MET A 309 15.68 2.47 19.12
N VAL A 310 15.24 2.76 20.34
CA VAL A 310 15.94 3.61 21.30
C VAL A 310 16.37 2.72 22.48
N LEU A 311 17.56 2.99 23.02
CA LEU A 311 18.05 2.26 24.18
C LEU A 311 17.08 2.41 25.36
N PRO A 312 17.01 1.39 26.24
CA PRO A 312 16.15 1.44 27.41
C PRO A 312 16.65 2.49 28.40
N ASP A 313 15.71 3.23 28.97
CA ASP A 313 15.96 4.22 30.03
C ASP A 313 14.82 4.15 31.06
N HIS A 314 15.13 4.29 32.35
CA HIS A 314 14.14 4.10 33.40
C HIS A 314 13.01 5.14 33.41
N GLU A 315 13.24 6.34 32.87
CA GLU A 315 12.29 7.44 32.89
C GLU A 315 11.65 7.66 31.51
N ILE A 316 12.47 7.73 30.46
CA ILE A 316 11.98 8.13 29.13
C ILE A 316 11.62 6.96 28.21
N ASN A 317 12.21 5.78 28.42
CA ASN A 317 11.95 4.59 27.60
C ASN A 317 11.98 3.30 28.44
N PRO A 318 11.11 3.18 29.45
CA PRO A 318 11.17 2.11 30.42
C PRO A 318 10.83 0.77 29.78
N ARG A 319 11.45 -0.29 30.30
CA ARG A 319 11.04 -1.66 30.01
C ARG A 319 9.74 -1.97 30.74
N VAL A 320 8.74 -2.43 30.00
CA VAL A 320 7.42 -2.79 30.53
C VAL A 320 7.08 -4.24 30.16
N PRO A 321 6.22 -4.92 30.93
CA PRO A 321 5.75 -6.25 30.56
C PRO A 321 4.94 -6.24 29.27
N CYS A 322 5.20 -7.19 28.38
CA CYS A 322 4.46 -7.37 27.12
C CYS A 322 2.96 -7.59 27.31
N ARG A 323 2.55 -8.12 28.48
CA ARG A 323 1.14 -8.36 28.83
C ARG A 323 0.47 -7.19 29.56
N SER A 324 1.20 -6.10 29.80
CA SER A 324 0.64 -4.90 30.42
C SER A 324 -0.25 -4.14 29.44
N GLY A 325 -1.21 -3.37 29.95
CA GLY A 325 -2.05 -2.48 29.12
C GLY A 325 -1.30 -1.29 28.51
N VAL A 326 -0.01 -1.13 28.80
CA VAL A 326 0.82 -0.02 28.30
C VAL A 326 1.17 -0.20 26.82
N ILE A 327 1.30 -1.45 26.36
CA ILE A 327 1.56 -1.81 24.96
C ILE A 327 0.29 -2.46 24.38
N PRO A 328 -0.71 -1.65 23.97
CA PRO A 328 -2.00 -2.14 23.54
C PRO A 328 -1.89 -3.03 22.30
N SER A 329 -2.73 -4.06 22.25
CA SER A 329 -2.94 -4.87 21.04
C SER A 329 -3.99 -4.22 20.15
N ILE A 330 -3.93 -4.55 18.85
CA ILE A 330 -4.94 -4.14 17.88
C ILE A 330 -6.28 -4.84 18.18
N ASP A 331 -7.38 -4.08 18.28
CA ASP A 331 -8.71 -4.65 18.44
C ASP A 331 -9.32 -5.01 17.08
N LEU A 332 -9.23 -6.28 16.69
CA LEU A 332 -9.75 -6.77 15.41
C LEU A 332 -11.28 -6.78 15.32
N THR A 333 -12.01 -6.57 16.42
CA THR A 333 -13.47 -6.44 16.37
C THR A 333 -13.93 -5.24 15.55
N LYS A 334 -13.05 -4.26 15.29
CA LYS A 334 -13.33 -3.14 14.38
C LYS A 334 -13.35 -3.54 12.90
N TRP A 335 -12.93 -4.76 12.57
CA TRP A 335 -13.05 -5.39 11.24
C TRP A 335 -14.19 -6.40 11.16
N ALA A 336 -14.95 -6.59 12.24
CA ALA A 336 -16.08 -7.53 12.24
C ALA A 336 -17.20 -7.02 11.32
N GLU A 337 -17.50 -7.78 10.30
CA GLU A 337 -18.70 -7.65 9.48
C GLU A 337 -19.82 -8.40 10.20
N ARG A 338 -20.77 -7.67 10.76
CA ARG A 338 -22.00 -8.32 11.18
C ARG A 338 -22.69 -8.82 9.92
N PRO A 339 -23.09 -10.11 9.83
CA PRO A 339 -24.02 -10.50 8.80
C PRO A 339 -25.19 -9.53 8.93
N HIS A 340 -25.57 -8.90 7.81
CA HIS A 340 -26.83 -8.16 7.75
C HIS A 340 -27.84 -9.03 8.47
N GLU A 341 -28.47 -8.50 9.53
CA GLU A 341 -29.70 -9.07 10.00
C GLU A 341 -30.58 -9.14 8.75
N GLN A 342 -30.66 -10.33 8.15
CA GLN A 342 -31.81 -10.68 7.35
C GLN A 342 -32.93 -10.52 8.36
N PHE A 343 -33.55 -9.34 8.37
CA PHE A 343 -34.80 -9.10 9.06
C PHE A 343 -35.67 -10.28 8.64
N ARG A 344 -35.82 -11.26 9.54
CA ARG A 344 -36.87 -12.25 9.40
C ARG A 344 -38.13 -11.42 9.54
N PHE A 345 -38.72 -11.07 8.41
CA PHE A 345 -40.06 -10.51 8.37
C PHE A 345 -40.99 -11.56 8.97
N GLN A 346 -41.19 -11.48 10.29
CA GLN A 346 -42.40 -11.99 10.90
C GLN A 346 -43.52 -11.08 10.41
N HIS A 347 -44.43 -11.68 9.65
CA HIS A 347 -45.72 -11.18 9.22
C HIS A 347 -46.28 -10.06 10.09
N GLY A 348 -46.58 -8.92 9.47
CA GLY A 348 -47.45 -7.90 10.05
C GLY A 348 -46.97 -6.48 9.82
N TYR A 349 -47.46 -5.86 8.74
CA TYR A 349 -47.62 -4.42 8.48
C TYR A 349 -46.90 -3.42 9.41
N CYS A 350 -46.03 -2.59 8.84
CA CYS A 350 -46.05 -1.15 9.14
C CYS A 350 -45.37 -0.34 8.01
N PHE A 351 -46.17 0.46 7.29
CA PHE A 351 -45.67 1.55 6.45
C PHE A 351 -45.27 2.71 7.37
N VAL A 352 -44.02 3.15 7.29
CA VAL A 352 -43.62 4.52 7.65
C VAL A 352 -42.63 5.00 6.62
N TYR A 353 -43.10 5.85 5.69
CA TYR A 353 -42.25 6.65 4.82
C TYR A 353 -41.59 7.77 5.65
N ARG A 354 -40.26 7.84 5.64
CA ARG A 354 -39.51 9.07 5.94
C ARG A 354 -38.40 9.28 4.92
N ASN A 355 -38.73 10.12 3.94
CA ASN A 355 -37.91 11.05 3.15
C ASN A 355 -36.40 10.78 3.01
N TYR A 356 -36.02 10.25 1.84
CA TYR A 356 -34.89 10.77 1.06
C TYR A 356 -35.33 10.91 -0.41
N ASN A 357 -34.97 12.03 -1.01
CA ASN A 357 -35.47 12.52 -2.30
C ASN A 357 -35.34 11.48 -3.43
N ALA A 358 -36.48 11.06 -3.97
CA ALA A 358 -36.54 10.32 -5.22
C ALA A 358 -36.10 11.24 -6.37
N ILE A 359 -35.03 10.86 -7.06
CA ILE A 359 -34.70 11.41 -8.38
C ILE A 359 -35.80 10.94 -9.35
N ASP A 360 -36.56 11.88 -9.87
CA ASP A 360 -37.68 11.64 -10.77
C ASP A 360 -37.19 11.05 -12.11
N PHE A 361 -37.46 9.76 -12.32
CA PHE A 361 -37.17 9.00 -13.55
C PHE A 361 -37.75 9.64 -14.82
N ARG A 362 -38.77 10.53 -14.71
CA ARG A 362 -39.32 11.24 -15.86
C ARG A 362 -38.30 12.19 -16.51
N HIS A 363 -37.40 12.78 -15.73
CA HIS A 363 -36.40 13.72 -16.25
C HIS A 363 -35.29 13.03 -17.04
N ILE A 364 -34.91 11.81 -16.65
CA ILE A 364 -33.90 11.01 -17.37
C ILE A 364 -34.44 10.56 -18.73
N VAL A 365 -35.70 10.13 -18.79
CA VAL A 365 -36.35 9.71 -20.06
C VAL A 365 -36.51 10.91 -21.00
N ILE A 366 -36.89 12.08 -20.49
CA ILE A 366 -36.99 13.31 -21.30
C ILE A 366 -35.61 13.75 -21.82
N PHE A 367 -34.56 13.62 -21.02
CA PHE A 367 -33.19 13.91 -21.44
C PHE A 367 -32.72 12.97 -22.55
N TYR A 368 -32.97 11.66 -22.43
CA TYR A 368 -32.64 10.67 -23.45
C TYR A 368 -33.39 10.90 -24.76
N VAL A 369 -34.68 11.24 -24.72
CA VAL A 369 -35.48 11.52 -25.93
C VAL A 369 -35.03 12.80 -26.62
N LYS A 370 -34.67 13.86 -25.86
CA LYS A 370 -34.12 15.10 -26.42
C LYS A 370 -32.74 14.88 -27.04
N LEU A 371 -31.87 14.10 -26.38
CA LEU A 371 -30.55 13.75 -26.89
C LEU A 371 -30.66 12.90 -28.17
N LEU A 372 -31.62 11.96 -28.22
CA LEU A 372 -31.87 11.14 -29.40
C LEU A 372 -32.34 11.99 -30.59
N ARG A 373 -33.24 12.95 -30.36
CA ARG A 373 -33.69 13.90 -31.39
C ARG A 373 -32.55 14.79 -31.87
N LEU A 374 -31.69 15.27 -30.96
CA LEU A 374 -30.53 16.09 -31.31
C LEU A 374 -29.51 15.30 -32.15
N LEU A 375 -29.26 14.04 -31.80
CA LEU A 375 -28.34 13.16 -32.54
C LEU A 375 -28.88 12.77 -33.92
N ILE A 376 -30.20 12.61 -34.07
CA ILE A 376 -30.84 12.36 -35.37
C ILE A 376 -30.76 13.59 -36.28
N VAL A 377 -30.83 14.81 -35.72
CA VAL A 377 -30.69 16.06 -36.48
C VAL A 377 -29.22 16.35 -36.82
N LEU A 378 -28.28 16.02 -35.93
CA LEU A 378 -26.85 16.31 -36.11
C LEU A 378 -26.11 15.30 -36.99
N PHE A 379 -26.58 14.05 -37.08
CA PHE A 379 -25.89 12.99 -37.81
C PHE A 379 -26.79 12.38 -38.88
N ASN A 380 -26.69 12.92 -40.10
CA ASN A 380 -27.36 12.41 -41.30
C ASN A 380 -27.23 10.87 -41.42
N ALA A 381 -28.39 10.20 -41.30
CA ALA A 381 -28.82 8.80 -41.36
C ALA A 381 -27.89 7.60 -41.69
N ARG A 382 -26.66 7.75 -42.18
CA ARG A 382 -25.84 6.60 -42.63
C ARG A 382 -25.01 5.90 -41.54
N ALA A 383 -24.60 6.60 -40.47
CA ALA A 383 -23.76 6.00 -39.43
C ALA A 383 -24.53 5.15 -38.38
N VAL A 384 -25.84 5.41 -38.19
CA VAL A 384 -26.66 4.71 -37.18
C VAL A 384 -27.05 3.30 -37.64
N ILE A 385 -27.16 3.07 -38.96
CA ILE A 385 -27.67 1.82 -39.53
C ILE A 385 -26.67 0.65 -39.39
N GLN A 386 -25.35 0.91 -39.35
CA GLN A 386 -24.34 -0.16 -39.18
C GLN A 386 -24.27 -0.71 -37.74
N SER A 387 -24.71 0.05 -36.74
CA SER A 387 -24.74 -0.39 -35.32
C SER A 387 -25.90 -1.38 -35.03
N PHE A 388 -26.93 -1.41 -35.88
CA PHE A 388 -28.08 -2.30 -35.71
C PHE A 388 -27.78 -3.78 -36.04
N LYS A 389 -26.85 -4.07 -36.96
CA LYS A 389 -26.51 -5.47 -37.32
C LYS A 389 -25.80 -6.25 -36.20
N ILE A 390 -25.16 -5.56 -35.24
CA ILE A 390 -24.46 -6.20 -34.10
C ILE A 390 -25.43 -6.49 -32.94
N LYS A 391 -26.52 -5.73 -32.79
CA LYS A 391 -27.53 -5.94 -31.73
C LYS A 391 -28.49 -7.10 -32.00
N ASP A 392 -28.75 -7.45 -33.27
CA ASP A 392 -29.65 -8.54 -33.64
C ASP A 392 -29.09 -9.93 -33.26
N ILE A 393 -27.76 -10.09 -33.20
CA ILE A 393 -27.11 -11.33 -32.77
C ILE A 393 -27.25 -11.54 -31.24
N PHE A 394 -27.07 -10.48 -30.45
CA PHE A 394 -27.20 -10.54 -28.99
C PHE A 394 -28.64 -10.79 -28.54
N LEU A 395 -29.62 -10.16 -29.20
CA LEU A 395 -31.04 -10.35 -28.88
C LEU A 395 -31.50 -11.78 -29.22
N ARG A 396 -31.01 -12.36 -30.33
CA ARG A 396 -31.29 -13.75 -30.70
C ARG A 396 -30.67 -14.76 -29.73
N LEU A 397 -29.45 -14.51 -29.24
CA LEU A 397 -28.80 -15.34 -28.22
C LEU A 397 -29.53 -15.26 -26.87
N PHE A 398 -29.99 -14.07 -26.48
CA PHE A 398 -30.76 -13.86 -25.26
C PHE A 398 -32.13 -14.57 -25.32
N ILE A 399 -32.85 -14.47 -26.44
CA ILE A 399 -34.14 -15.15 -26.66
C ILE A 399 -33.97 -16.68 -26.69
N LYS A 400 -32.87 -17.19 -27.27
CA LYS A 400 -32.58 -18.64 -27.30
C LYS A 400 -32.32 -19.20 -25.89
N ARG A 401 -31.63 -18.43 -25.04
CA ARG A 401 -31.37 -18.79 -23.63
C ARG A 401 -32.64 -18.69 -22.77
N ALA A 402 -33.48 -17.67 -23.01
CA ALA A 402 -34.78 -17.51 -22.35
C ALA A 402 -35.77 -18.64 -22.68
N ARG A 403 -35.79 -19.12 -23.94
CA ARG A 403 -36.62 -20.27 -24.34
C ARG A 403 -36.19 -21.60 -23.71
N HIS A 404 -34.88 -21.78 -23.50
CA HIS A 404 -34.35 -22.96 -22.80
C HIS A 404 -34.78 -22.97 -21.32
N SER A 405 -34.73 -21.82 -20.67
CA SER A 405 -35.21 -21.64 -19.29
C SER A 405 -36.72 -21.90 -19.18
N TYR A 406 -37.53 -21.42 -20.14
CA TYR A 406 -38.98 -21.64 -20.13
C TYR A 406 -39.39 -23.11 -20.29
N ARG A 407 -38.71 -23.87 -21.16
CA ARG A 407 -38.97 -25.32 -21.32
C ARG A 407 -38.61 -26.13 -20.06
N SER A 408 -37.53 -25.73 -19.38
CA SER A 408 -37.11 -26.36 -18.12
C SER A 408 -38.12 -26.09 -16.99
N ILE A 409 -38.69 -24.89 -16.96
CA ILE A 409 -39.75 -24.50 -16.01
C ILE A 409 -41.07 -25.25 -16.28
N HIS A 410 -41.43 -25.49 -17.54
CA HIS A 410 -42.66 -26.22 -17.89
C HIS A 410 -42.57 -27.72 -17.56
N TYR A 411 -41.37 -28.33 -17.65
CA TYR A 411 -41.15 -29.74 -17.29
C TYR A 411 -41.32 -29.98 -15.78
N LEU A 412 -40.74 -29.09 -14.96
CA LEU A 412 -40.78 -29.16 -13.49
C LEU A 412 -42.18 -28.90 -12.92
N ARG A 413 -43.01 -28.07 -13.59
CA ARG A 413 -44.41 -27.83 -13.21
C ARG A 413 -45.28 -29.09 -13.29
N ASN A 414 -44.95 -30.04 -14.16
CA ASN A 414 -45.75 -31.25 -14.38
C ASN A 414 -45.22 -32.50 -13.65
N HIS A 415 -44.09 -32.41 -12.94
CA HIS A 415 -43.46 -33.53 -12.21
C HIS A 415 -42.97 -33.07 -10.82
N PRO A 416 -43.89 -32.84 -9.85
CA PRO A 416 -43.58 -32.21 -8.56
C PRO A 416 -42.72 -33.05 -7.60
N ASP A 417 -42.57 -34.36 -7.85
CA ASP A 417 -41.82 -35.27 -6.97
C ASP A 417 -40.34 -35.48 -7.37
N SER A 418 -39.81 -34.66 -8.28
CA SER A 418 -38.38 -34.73 -8.63
C SER A 418 -37.51 -34.04 -7.57
N HIS A 419 -36.41 -34.69 -7.17
CA HIS A 419 -35.45 -34.22 -6.15
C HIS A 419 -34.86 -32.80 -6.39
N GLN A 420 -35.10 -32.19 -7.55
CA GLN A 420 -34.68 -30.82 -7.91
C GLN A 420 -35.71 -29.72 -7.58
N TYR A 421 -36.92 -30.06 -7.12
CA TYR A 421 -37.99 -29.09 -6.92
C TYR A 421 -37.71 -28.07 -5.80
N HIS A 422 -36.93 -28.44 -4.77
CA HIS A 422 -36.65 -27.58 -3.62
C HIS A 422 -35.59 -26.49 -3.85
N SER A 423 -34.64 -26.65 -4.76
CA SER A 423 -33.62 -25.62 -5.03
C SER A 423 -34.15 -24.47 -5.91
N TYR A 424 -35.18 -24.72 -6.74
CA TYR A 424 -35.69 -23.71 -7.68
C TYR A 424 -36.96 -22.99 -7.21
N THR A 425 -37.60 -23.45 -6.13
CA THR A 425 -38.74 -22.74 -5.51
C THR A 425 -38.35 -21.39 -4.90
N TYR A 426 -37.07 -21.20 -4.55
CA TYR A 426 -36.54 -19.92 -4.05
C TYR A 426 -36.50 -18.84 -5.14
N LEU A 427 -36.14 -19.21 -6.38
CA LEU A 427 -36.12 -18.30 -7.54
C LEU A 427 -37.53 -17.95 -8.03
N TYR A 428 -38.47 -18.90 -7.94
CA TYR A 428 -39.87 -18.70 -8.33
C TYR A 428 -40.59 -17.66 -7.46
N LYS A 429 -40.32 -17.62 -6.15
CA LYS A 429 -40.93 -16.64 -5.24
C LYS A 429 -40.43 -15.20 -5.44
N LYS A 430 -39.22 -14.99 -5.97
CA LYS A 430 -38.72 -13.64 -6.31
C LYS A 430 -39.32 -13.09 -7.61
N ALA A 431 -39.75 -13.94 -8.54
CA ALA A 431 -40.26 -13.49 -9.85
C ALA A 431 -41.74 -13.03 -9.84
N ILE A 432 -42.53 -13.41 -8.82
CA ILE A 432 -43.99 -13.15 -8.78
C ILE A 432 -44.34 -11.76 -8.17
N GLN A 433 -43.37 -10.96 -7.74
CA GLN A 433 -43.63 -9.60 -7.23
C GLN A 433 -43.70 -8.49 -8.30
N CYS A 434 -43.50 -8.80 -9.59
CA CYS A 434 -43.73 -7.85 -10.67
C CYS A 434 -45.11 -8.08 -11.30
N LYS A 435 -46.07 -7.16 -11.07
CA LYS A 435 -47.37 -7.19 -11.75
C LYS A 435 -47.22 -7.02 -13.28
N PRO A 436 -48.04 -7.71 -14.10
CA PRO A 436 -47.90 -7.75 -15.56
C PRO A 436 -48.78 -6.69 -16.27
N GLN A 437 -48.45 -5.41 -16.14
CA GLN A 437 -49.14 -4.33 -16.89
C GLN A 437 -48.23 -3.52 -17.82
N VAL A 438 -46.94 -3.86 -17.93
CA VAL A 438 -45.96 -3.09 -18.73
C VAL A 438 -45.59 -3.81 -20.06
N ILE A 439 -46.08 -5.03 -20.29
CA ILE A 439 -45.71 -5.84 -21.45
C ILE A 439 -46.67 -5.66 -22.65
N GLU A 440 -47.85 -5.06 -22.46
CA GLU A 440 -48.82 -4.87 -23.56
C GLU A 440 -48.70 -3.53 -24.31
N GLU A 441 -48.05 -2.49 -23.75
CA GLU A 441 -47.91 -1.19 -24.45
C GLU A 441 -46.68 -1.08 -25.37
N VAL A 442 -45.72 -2.00 -25.26
CA VAL A 442 -44.49 -1.99 -26.09
C VAL A 442 -44.64 -2.85 -27.37
N GLY A 443 -45.57 -3.81 -27.36
CA GLY A 443 -45.78 -4.74 -28.48
C GLY A 443 -46.52 -4.15 -29.69
N THR A 444 -47.32 -3.10 -29.50
CA THR A 444 -48.21 -2.55 -30.53
C THR A 444 -47.57 -1.46 -31.39
N ASN A 445 -46.46 -0.83 -30.95
CA ASN A 445 -45.78 0.23 -31.70
C ASN A 445 -44.63 -0.24 -32.62
N ILE A 446 -44.31 -1.54 -32.64
CA ILE A 446 -43.19 -2.09 -33.45
C ILE A 446 -43.66 -2.67 -34.80
N PHE A 447 -44.97 -2.80 -35.03
CA PHE A 447 -45.52 -3.38 -36.27
C PHE A 447 -45.82 -2.40 -37.41
N GLN A 448 -45.60 -1.09 -37.23
CA GLN A 448 -45.91 -0.08 -38.27
C GLN A 448 -44.73 0.46 -39.07
N THR A 449 -43.50 -0.03 -38.87
CA THR A 449 -42.30 0.49 -39.57
C THR A 449 -41.74 -0.43 -40.66
N ASN A 450 -42.45 -1.50 -41.03
CA ASN A 450 -41.99 -2.49 -42.03
C ASN A 450 -42.37 -2.19 -43.50
N SER A 451 -42.81 -0.97 -43.86
CA SER A 451 -43.25 -0.65 -45.23
C SER A 451 -42.37 0.33 -46.02
N LEU A 452 -41.14 0.61 -45.58
CA LEU A 452 -40.27 1.62 -46.22
C LEU A 452 -38.83 1.15 -46.50
N LEU A 453 -38.62 -0.16 -46.70
CA LEU A 453 -37.35 -0.75 -47.11
C LEU A 453 -37.42 -1.29 -48.53
N SER A 454 -37.50 -0.39 -49.50
CA SER A 454 -37.02 -0.64 -50.86
C SER A 454 -36.31 0.62 -51.32
N PHE A 455 -35.20 0.45 -52.03
CA PHE A 455 -34.29 1.46 -52.61
C PHE A 455 -32.95 1.73 -51.88
N ILE A 456 -31.88 1.37 -52.63
CA ILE A 456 -30.51 1.90 -52.67
C ILE A 456 -29.41 1.05 -52.01
N GLU A 457 -28.75 0.27 -52.87
CA GLU A 457 -27.36 -0.22 -52.76
C GLU A 457 -26.34 0.90 -53.04
N VAL A 458 -25.11 0.78 -52.47
CA VAL A 458 -23.76 1.03 -53.06
C VAL A 458 -22.69 1.21 -51.94
N GLN A 459 -21.47 0.75 -52.27
CA GLN A 459 -20.21 0.41 -51.55
C GLN A 459 -19.50 1.51 -50.68
N PRO A 460 -18.44 1.15 -49.89
CA PRO A 460 -18.06 1.79 -48.61
C PRO A 460 -16.75 2.61 -48.60
N GLN A 461 -16.58 3.57 -47.66
CA GLN A 461 -15.27 4.07 -47.20
C GLN A 461 -15.24 4.53 -45.71
N ILE A 462 -14.37 3.87 -44.93
CA ILE A 462 -13.40 4.32 -43.89
C ILE A 462 -13.81 5.39 -42.83
N PHE A 463 -13.82 5.00 -41.53
CA PHE A 463 -13.50 5.89 -40.38
C PHE A 463 -12.81 5.10 -39.21
N PRO A 464 -11.99 5.75 -38.35
CA PRO A 464 -10.88 5.15 -37.57
C PRO A 464 -11.25 4.51 -36.21
N VAL A 465 -10.30 3.71 -35.72
CA VAL A 465 -10.36 2.78 -34.57
C VAL A 465 -10.62 3.46 -33.21
N ASP A 466 -10.37 4.76 -33.06
CA ASP A 466 -10.45 5.45 -31.76
C ASP A 466 -11.88 5.71 -31.26
N PHE A 467 -12.89 5.71 -32.14
CA PHE A 467 -14.29 5.94 -31.73
C PHE A 467 -14.94 4.72 -31.08
N LYS A 468 -14.42 3.51 -31.35
CA LYS A 468 -14.91 2.25 -30.76
C LYS A 468 -14.52 2.11 -29.28
N TYR A 469 -13.35 2.63 -28.90
CA TYR A 469 -12.84 2.55 -27.52
C TYR A 469 -13.61 3.48 -26.57
N ALA A 470 -14.00 4.66 -27.03
CA ALA A 470 -14.77 5.61 -26.23
C ALA A 470 -16.16 5.07 -25.85
N LEU A 471 -16.85 4.38 -26.77
CA LEU A 471 -18.19 3.82 -26.49
C LEU A 471 -18.17 2.59 -25.57
N SER A 472 -17.14 1.72 -25.68
CA SER A 472 -17.00 0.55 -24.79
C SER A 472 -16.84 0.98 -23.34
N THR A 473 -16.03 2.02 -23.11
CA THR A 473 -15.72 2.52 -21.76
C THR A 473 -16.95 3.15 -21.09
N VAL A 474 -17.81 3.81 -21.86
CA VAL A 474 -19.06 4.38 -21.35
C VAL A 474 -20.09 3.28 -21.05
N CYS A 475 -20.20 2.25 -21.88
CA CYS A 475 -21.11 1.12 -21.64
C CYS A 475 -20.68 0.27 -20.43
N ASP A 476 -19.37 0.02 -20.24
CA ASP A 476 -18.86 -0.75 -19.10
C ASP A 476 -19.06 -0.02 -17.77
N ASN A 477 -18.94 1.31 -17.77
CA ASN A 477 -19.20 2.14 -16.58
C ASN A 477 -20.68 2.23 -16.21
N ILE A 478 -21.58 2.06 -17.18
CA ILE A 478 -23.03 2.01 -16.94
C ILE A 478 -23.43 0.61 -16.44
N LEU A 479 -22.87 -0.47 -16.99
CA LEU A 479 -23.11 -1.84 -16.51
C LEU A 479 -22.63 -2.04 -15.07
N LYS A 480 -21.46 -1.49 -14.69
CA LYS A 480 -20.96 -1.52 -13.30
C LYS A 480 -21.82 -0.76 -12.29
N ARG A 481 -22.70 0.14 -12.74
CA ARG A 481 -23.66 0.85 -11.87
C ARG A 481 -25.02 0.18 -11.78
N MET A 482 -25.29 -0.86 -12.58
CA MET A 482 -26.55 -1.60 -12.56
C MET A 482 -26.48 -2.91 -11.75
N ASP A 483 -25.29 -3.31 -11.27
CA ASP A 483 -25.06 -4.51 -10.44
C ASP A 483 -24.97 -4.21 -8.92
N CYS A 484 -25.47 -3.06 -8.45
CA CYS A 484 -25.67 -2.76 -7.02
C CYS A 484 -27.16 -2.77 -6.64
#